data_AF-A0A1V5DZC5-F1
#
_entry.id   AF-A0A1V5DZC5-F1
#
_cell.length_a   1.000
_cell.length_b   1.000
_cell.length_c   1.000
_cell.angle_alpha   90.00
_cell.angle_beta   90.00
_cell.angle_gamma   90.00
#
_symmetry.space_group_name_H-M   'P 1'
#
loop_
_entity.id
_entity.type
_entity.pdbx_description
1 polymer ?
#
loop_
_entity_poly.entity_id
_entity_poly.type
_entity_poly.pdbx_seq_one_letter_code
_entity_poly.pdbx_strand_id
1 'polypeptide(L)'
;MYAGVAAQVRVCIRAKYDPALVASSVNLLRVRPDGGKTVVSRMYDDGSHGDIHANDGTFTVLLEVAEPNPAVLTFQVSAGYRGQARRVLSDVFSLEVHAVPNFEEIWNGFVDRLVNRDLDGAMEYIRLNRREEYRRIFDRIGPDTLSIMFSASRDFRRKEISLYRAVCTFMAFNRGSEAQGEVIFLQDREWDDVWRIDFIGF
;
A
#
# COMPACT_ATOMS: atom_id res chain seq x y z
N MET A 1 -1.01 0.08 -5.35
CA MET A 1 -0.66 1.11 -4.34
C MET A 1 -1.93 1.82 -3.87
N TYR A 2 -1.88 2.75 -2.91
CA TYR A 2 -3.07 3.46 -2.41
C TYR A 2 -3.09 4.93 -2.82
N ALA A 3 -4.28 5.46 -3.05
CA ALA A 3 -4.50 6.86 -3.38
C ALA A 3 -4.07 7.80 -2.24
N GLY A 4 -3.52 8.96 -2.58
CA GLY A 4 -3.04 9.96 -1.61
C GLY A 4 -1.80 9.54 -0.83
N VAL A 5 -1.13 8.46 -1.23
CA VAL A 5 0.08 7.92 -0.60
C VAL A 5 1.16 7.89 -1.66
N ALA A 6 2.21 8.69 -1.45
CA ALA A 6 3.37 8.65 -2.33
C ALA A 6 4.06 7.29 -2.23
N ALA A 7 4.32 6.67 -3.39
CA ALA A 7 4.99 5.39 -3.49
C ALA A 7 6.10 5.44 -4.54
N GLN A 8 7.22 4.78 -4.26
CA GLN A 8 8.26 4.55 -5.25
C GLN A 8 8.04 3.18 -5.90
N VAL A 9 7.82 3.17 -7.21
CA VAL A 9 7.57 1.96 -8.00
C VAL A 9 8.78 1.68 -8.86
N ARG A 10 9.36 0.49 -8.71
CA ARG A 10 10.40 0.01 -9.61
C ARG A 10 9.76 -0.60 -10.86
N VAL A 11 10.07 -0.03 -12.02
CA VAL A 11 9.68 -0.57 -13.32
C VAL A 11 10.92 -1.12 -14.00
N CYS A 12 10.86 -2.39 -14.39
CA CYS A 12 11.93 -3.07 -15.09
C CYS A 12 11.43 -3.63 -16.42
N ILE A 13 12.29 -3.62 -17.43
CA ILE A 13 12.05 -4.32 -18.69
C ILE A 13 13.34 -4.95 -19.17
N ARG A 14 13.25 -6.21 -19.58
CA ARG A 14 14.36 -6.92 -20.17
C ARG A 14 14.31 -6.79 -21.69
N ALA A 15 15.35 -6.21 -22.27
CA ALA A 15 15.57 -6.25 -23.71
C ALA A 15 16.38 -7.49 -24.07
N LYS A 16 16.00 -8.19 -25.14
CA LYS A 16 16.89 -9.18 -25.74
C LYS A 16 18.10 -8.46 -26.31
N TYR A 17 19.28 -9.05 -26.17
CA TYR A 17 20.50 -8.48 -26.76
C TYR A 17 20.30 -8.25 -28.26
N ASP A 18 20.49 -7.00 -28.66
CA ASP A 18 20.49 -6.56 -30.04
C ASP A 18 21.48 -5.41 -30.19
N PRO A 19 22.54 -5.53 -31.01
CA PRO A 19 23.54 -4.48 -31.17
C PRO A 19 22.97 -3.19 -31.78
N ALA A 20 21.80 -3.25 -32.43
CA ALA A 20 21.12 -2.07 -32.95
C ALA A 20 20.39 -1.28 -31.86
N LEU A 21 20.10 -1.85 -30.68
CA LEU A 21 19.46 -1.13 -29.59
C LEU A 21 20.27 0.11 -29.19
N VAL A 22 19.60 1.26 -29.13
CA VAL A 22 20.19 2.49 -28.58
C VAL A 22 19.78 2.58 -27.11
N ALA A 23 20.66 2.15 -26.20
CA ALA A 23 20.37 2.08 -24.76
C ALA A 23 19.84 3.41 -24.18
N SER A 24 20.36 4.54 -24.65
CA SER A 24 19.91 5.87 -24.20
C SER A 24 18.52 6.29 -24.65
N SER A 25 17.88 5.50 -25.50
CA SER A 25 16.55 5.78 -26.05
C SER A 25 15.42 5.05 -25.32
N VAL A 26 15.72 4.18 -24.36
CA VAL A 26 14.72 3.39 -23.64
C VAL A 26 13.97 4.29 -22.67
N ASN A 27 12.67 4.46 -22.90
CA ASN A 27 11.81 5.39 -22.17
C ASN A 27 10.55 4.69 -21.67
N LEU A 28 10.18 4.98 -20.43
CA LEU A 28 8.87 4.67 -19.87
C LEU A 28 7.86 5.73 -20.34
N LEU A 29 6.76 5.27 -20.91
CA LEU A 29 5.66 6.09 -21.39
C LEU A 29 4.45 5.88 -20.48
N ARG A 30 3.75 6.98 -20.16
CA ARG A 30 2.36 6.92 -19.69
C ARG A 30 1.44 6.91 -20.89
N VAL A 31 0.51 5.97 -20.91
CA VAL A 31 -0.54 5.83 -21.92
C VAL A 31 -1.82 6.44 -21.34
N ARG A 32 -2.38 7.41 -22.05
CA ARG A 32 -3.66 8.05 -21.73
C ARG A 32 -4.82 7.19 -22.25
N PRO A 33 -6.04 7.36 -21.71
CA PRO A 33 -7.22 6.61 -22.16
C PRO A 33 -7.55 6.79 -23.66
N ASP A 34 -7.16 7.92 -24.26
CA ASP A 34 -7.31 8.21 -25.69
C ASP A 34 -6.23 7.55 -26.58
N GLY A 35 -5.32 6.76 -25.98
CA GLY A 35 -4.19 6.14 -26.66
C GLY A 35 -2.97 7.06 -26.81
N GLY A 36 -3.06 8.32 -26.39
CA GLY A 36 -1.96 9.27 -26.37
C GLY A 36 -0.84 8.81 -25.44
N LYS A 37 0.42 9.06 -25.82
CA LYS A 37 1.60 8.62 -25.05
C LYS A 37 2.46 9.81 -24.66
N THR A 38 3.00 9.77 -23.45
CA THR A 38 3.94 10.79 -22.98
C THR A 38 5.09 10.12 -22.23
N VAL A 39 6.32 10.51 -22.56
CA VAL A 39 7.50 10.04 -21.84
C VAL A 39 7.42 10.56 -20.42
N VAL A 40 7.43 9.66 -19.45
CA VAL A 40 7.46 10.02 -18.01
C VAL A 40 8.85 9.90 -17.42
N SER A 41 9.68 8.99 -17.96
CA SER A 41 11.08 8.88 -17.56
C SER A 41 11.90 8.08 -18.56
N ARG A 42 13.22 8.25 -18.51
CA ARG A 42 14.19 7.37 -19.17
C ARG A 42 14.49 6.18 -18.26
N MET A 43 14.81 5.03 -18.86
CA MET A 43 15.22 3.82 -18.14
C MET A 43 16.73 3.54 -18.32
N TYR A 44 17.34 2.87 -17.35
CA TYR A 44 18.79 2.70 -17.22
C TYR A 44 19.18 1.23 -16.96
N ASP A 45 20.28 0.78 -17.55
CA ASP A 45 20.90 -0.56 -17.38
C ASP A 45 22.37 -0.34 -16.99
N ASP A 46 22.59 0.49 -15.96
CA ASP A 46 23.90 1.02 -15.56
C ASP A 46 24.20 0.85 -14.06
N GLY A 47 23.39 0.08 -13.34
CA GLY A 47 23.48 -0.10 -11.89
C GLY A 47 22.96 1.08 -11.08
N SER A 48 22.19 1.99 -11.68
CA SER A 48 21.55 3.14 -11.03
C SER A 48 20.03 3.17 -11.24
N HIS A 49 19.34 4.14 -10.63
CA HIS A 49 17.87 4.31 -10.78
C HIS A 49 17.05 3.04 -10.47
N GLY A 50 17.52 2.22 -9.53
CA GLY A 50 16.88 0.97 -9.11
C GLY A 50 17.35 -0.27 -9.87
N ASP A 51 18.22 -0.12 -10.86
CA ASP A 51 18.92 -1.21 -11.51
C ASP A 51 19.92 -1.87 -10.54
N ILE A 52 19.84 -3.18 -10.40
CA ILE A 52 20.69 -3.96 -9.49
C ILE A 52 22.00 -4.37 -10.19
N HIS A 53 21.96 -4.61 -11.50
CA HIS A 53 23.07 -5.21 -12.25
C HIS A 53 23.30 -4.47 -13.57
N ALA A 54 24.34 -3.65 -13.60
CA ALA A 54 24.69 -2.90 -14.80
C ALA A 54 25.00 -3.79 -16.01
N ASN A 55 24.52 -3.39 -17.19
CA ASN A 55 24.75 -4.00 -18.50
C ASN A 55 24.26 -5.46 -18.60
N ASP A 56 23.18 -5.81 -17.90
CA ASP A 56 22.57 -7.14 -17.98
C ASP A 56 21.39 -7.22 -18.98
N GLY A 57 21.06 -6.09 -19.61
CA GLY A 57 19.96 -5.92 -20.54
C GLY A 57 18.62 -5.57 -19.85
N THR A 58 18.62 -5.35 -18.54
CA THR A 58 17.44 -4.96 -17.75
C THR A 58 17.44 -3.47 -17.50
N PHE A 59 16.64 -2.77 -18.29
CA PHE A 59 16.45 -1.34 -18.09
C PHE A 59 15.47 -1.11 -16.93
N THR A 60 15.86 -0.25 -16.00
CA THR A 60 15.12 0.02 -14.77
C THR A 60 14.92 1.52 -14.56
N VAL A 61 13.81 1.86 -13.89
CA VAL A 61 13.57 3.19 -13.35
C VAL A 61 12.80 3.08 -12.03
N LEU A 62 13.13 3.97 -11.08
CA LEU A 62 12.31 4.23 -9.89
C LEU A 62 11.39 5.42 -10.18
N LEU A 63 10.09 5.14 -10.26
CA LEU A 63 9.05 6.13 -10.51
C LEU A 63 8.40 6.54 -9.19
N GLU A 64 8.38 7.84 -8.90
CA GLU A 64 7.54 8.38 -7.83
C GLU A 64 6.10 8.54 -8.33
N VAL A 65 5.17 7.90 -7.63
CA VAL A 65 3.74 7.93 -7.96
C VAL A 65 2.99 8.45 -6.75
N ALA A 66 2.23 9.52 -6.93
CA ALA A 66 1.39 10.13 -5.90
C ALA A 66 0.03 10.50 -6.50
N GLU A 67 -0.76 9.48 -6.83
CA GLU A 67 -2.09 9.66 -7.40
C GLU A 67 -3.10 9.98 -6.28
N PRO A 68 -3.83 11.10 -6.35
CA PRO A 68 -4.73 11.52 -5.27
C PRO A 68 -6.03 10.71 -5.21
N ASN A 69 -6.42 10.08 -6.32
CA ASN A 69 -7.67 9.35 -6.46
C ASN A 69 -7.41 7.91 -6.94
N PRO A 70 -8.33 6.96 -6.65
CA PRO A 70 -8.28 5.63 -7.22
C PRO A 70 -8.29 5.68 -8.74
N ALA A 71 -7.39 4.93 -9.38
CA ALA A 71 -7.20 4.94 -10.82
C ALA A 71 -6.40 3.71 -11.29
N VAL A 72 -6.51 3.42 -12.59
CA VAL A 72 -5.63 2.47 -13.27
C VAL A 72 -4.66 3.26 -14.14
N LEU A 73 -3.38 3.22 -13.78
CA LEU A 73 -2.33 3.92 -14.50
C LEU A 73 -1.76 2.98 -15.56
N THR A 74 -1.79 3.39 -16.82
CA THR A 74 -1.36 2.54 -17.94
C THR A 74 0.00 2.99 -18.46
N PHE A 75 0.92 2.07 -18.61
CA PHE A 75 2.31 2.34 -19.01
C PHE A 75 2.76 1.43 -20.15
N GLN A 76 3.77 1.89 -20.88
CA GLN A 76 4.42 1.14 -21.95
C GLN A 76 5.88 1.59 -22.06
N VAL A 77 6.78 0.70 -22.46
CA VAL A 77 8.16 1.07 -22.75
C VAL A 77 8.33 1.28 -24.25
N SER A 78 9.13 2.28 -24.62
CA SER A 78 9.61 2.47 -26.00
C SER A 78 11.12 2.43 -26.08
N ALA A 79 11.64 1.85 -27.16
CA ALA A 79 13.06 1.80 -27.46
C ALA A 79 13.31 2.15 -28.94
N GLY A 80 14.43 2.83 -29.19
CA GLY A 80 14.94 3.12 -30.53
C GLY A 80 16.02 2.11 -30.91
N TYR A 81 16.01 1.71 -32.19
CA TYR A 81 17.00 0.83 -32.79
C TYR A 81 17.65 1.54 -33.96
N ARG A 82 18.97 1.40 -34.10
CA ARG A 82 19.74 1.97 -35.22
C ARG A 82 19.18 1.46 -36.54
N GLY A 83 19.01 2.37 -37.50
CA GLY A 83 18.42 2.06 -38.81
C GLY A 83 16.90 1.92 -38.81
N GLN A 84 16.21 2.07 -37.67
CA GLN A 84 14.75 2.06 -37.60
C GLN A 84 14.21 3.46 -37.30
N ALA A 85 13.35 3.98 -38.19
CA ALA A 85 12.68 5.26 -37.97
C ALA A 85 11.58 5.17 -36.89
N ARG A 86 10.98 3.99 -36.70
CA ARG A 86 9.93 3.76 -35.71
C ARG A 86 10.52 3.17 -34.44
N ARG A 87 9.99 3.60 -33.30
CA ARG A 87 10.32 2.99 -32.00
C ARG A 87 9.63 1.63 -31.87
N VAL A 88 10.33 0.69 -31.26
CA VAL A 88 9.76 -0.58 -30.81
C VAL A 88 9.07 -0.32 -29.46
N LEU A 89 7.91 -0.92 -29.27
CA LEU A 89 7.09 -0.77 -28.06
C LEU A 89 6.97 -2.11 -27.35
N SER A 90 6.96 -2.10 -26.02
CA SER A 90 6.59 -3.26 -25.21
C SER A 90 5.08 -3.50 -25.24
N ASP A 91 4.63 -4.59 -24.64
CA ASP A 91 3.24 -4.70 -24.19
C ASP A 91 2.92 -3.61 -23.17
N VAL A 92 1.63 -3.29 -23.09
CA VAL A 92 1.10 -2.34 -22.13
C VAL A 92 0.93 -3.04 -20.78
N PHE A 93 1.28 -2.37 -19.70
CA PHE A 93 1.02 -2.85 -18.34
C PHE A 93 0.28 -1.79 -17.51
N SER A 94 -0.39 -2.24 -16.45
CA SER A 94 -1.21 -1.40 -15.59
C SER A 94 -0.70 -1.41 -14.15
N LEU A 95 -0.75 -0.25 -13.51
CA LEU A 95 -0.53 -0.07 -12.08
C LEU A 95 -1.83 0.39 -11.45
N GLU A 96 -2.36 -0.43 -10.54
CA GLU A 96 -3.59 -0.12 -9.82
C GLU A 96 -3.32 0.78 -8.62
N VAL A 97 -4.13 1.84 -8.52
CA VAL A 97 -4.23 2.74 -7.37
C VAL A 97 -5.58 2.50 -6.73
N HIS A 98 -5.58 1.86 -5.57
CA HIS A 98 -6.77 1.53 -4.82
C HIS A 98 -7.21 2.71 -3.94
N ALA A 99 -8.50 2.75 -3.62
CA ALA A 99 -9.00 3.60 -2.54
C ALA A 99 -8.36 3.21 -1.21
N VAL A 100 -8.03 4.21 -0.40
CA VAL A 100 -7.61 3.98 0.99
C VAL A 100 -8.83 3.46 1.76
N PRO A 101 -8.73 2.32 2.47
CA PRO A 101 -9.78 1.86 3.35
C PRO A 101 -10.10 2.90 4.43
N ASN A 102 -11.36 2.97 4.85
CA ASN A 102 -11.75 3.84 5.96
C ASN A 102 -11.34 3.21 7.30
N PHE A 103 -10.05 3.29 7.64
CA PHE A 103 -9.51 2.71 8.88
C PHE A 103 -10.14 3.31 10.14
N GLU A 104 -10.58 4.56 10.07
CA GLU A 104 -11.29 5.22 11.17
C GLU A 104 -12.64 4.55 11.43
N GLU A 105 -13.39 4.19 10.38
CA GLU A 105 -14.65 3.45 10.52
C GLU A 105 -14.43 2.04 11.07
N ILE A 106 -13.38 1.33 10.62
CA ILE A 106 -13.02 0.01 11.15
C ILE A 106 -12.67 0.12 12.65
N TRP A 107 -11.86 1.12 13.01
CA TRP A 107 -11.46 1.38 14.40
C TRP A 107 -12.66 1.76 15.28
N ASN A 108 -13.48 2.70 14.83
CA ASN A 108 -14.65 3.16 15.58
C ASN A 108 -15.67 2.03 15.76
N GLY A 109 -15.89 1.21 14.73
CA GLY A 109 -16.73 0.02 14.84
C GLY A 109 -16.22 -0.96 15.90
N PHE A 110 -14.91 -1.23 15.92
CA PHE A 110 -14.28 -2.05 16.96
C PHE A 110 -14.44 -1.44 18.36
N VAL A 111 -14.15 -0.15 18.52
CA VAL A 111 -14.26 0.58 19.79
C VAL A 111 -15.69 0.58 20.30
N ASP A 112 -16.67 0.83 19.43
CA ASP A 112 -18.08 0.87 19.82
C ASP A 112 -18.56 -0.51 20.32
N ARG A 113 -18.07 -1.60 19.75
CA ARG A 113 -18.35 -2.96 20.24
C ARG A 113 -17.81 -3.16 21.66
N LEU A 114 -16.57 -2.78 21.92
CA LEU A 114 -15.97 -2.87 23.27
C LEU A 114 -16.69 -1.96 24.28
N VAL A 115 -17.04 -0.74 23.90
CA VAL A 115 -17.79 0.21 24.76
C VAL A 115 -19.17 -0.36 25.12
N ASN A 116 -19.82 -1.04 24.18
CA ASN A 116 -21.11 -1.71 24.40
C ASN A 116 -20.97 -3.12 25.00
N ARG A 117 -19.77 -3.53 25.45
CA ARG A 117 -19.49 -4.84 26.05
C ARG A 117 -19.77 -6.03 25.13
N ASP A 118 -19.75 -5.81 23.82
CA ASP A 118 -19.91 -6.83 22.79
C ASP A 118 -18.54 -7.33 22.32
N LEU A 119 -17.94 -8.23 23.12
CA LEU A 119 -16.62 -8.79 22.81
C LEU A 119 -16.65 -9.64 21.53
N ASP A 120 -17.71 -10.43 21.32
CA ASP A 120 -17.84 -11.28 20.14
C ASP A 120 -17.89 -10.46 18.86
N GLY A 121 -18.70 -9.40 18.84
CA GLY A 121 -18.74 -8.46 17.71
C GLY A 121 -17.42 -7.69 17.52
N ALA A 122 -16.71 -7.36 18.59
CA ALA A 122 -15.38 -6.72 18.49
C ALA A 122 -14.36 -7.64 17.81
N MET A 123 -14.43 -8.95 18.04
CA MET A 123 -13.52 -9.91 17.40
C MET A 123 -13.68 -9.99 15.88
N GLU A 124 -14.81 -9.54 15.31
CA GLU A 124 -14.97 -9.52 13.85
C GLU A 124 -14.04 -8.51 13.14
N TYR A 125 -13.61 -7.48 13.86
CA TYR A 125 -12.64 -6.49 13.39
C TYR A 125 -11.18 -6.94 13.53
N ILE A 126 -10.92 -7.98 14.33
CA ILE A 126 -9.59 -8.56 14.55
C ILE A 126 -9.32 -9.65 13.51
N ARG A 127 -8.09 -9.72 12.99
CA ARG A 127 -7.65 -10.79 12.08
C ARG A 127 -7.84 -12.16 12.69
N LEU A 128 -8.25 -13.12 11.86
CA LEU A 128 -8.61 -14.48 12.28
C LEU A 128 -7.52 -15.13 13.14
N ASN A 129 -6.26 -15.07 12.69
CA ASN A 129 -5.11 -15.64 13.39
C ASN A 129 -4.74 -14.93 14.71
N ARG A 130 -5.33 -13.76 14.99
CA ARG A 130 -5.13 -12.97 16.21
C ARG A 130 -6.29 -13.05 17.20
N ARG A 131 -7.48 -13.51 16.76
CA ARG A 131 -8.70 -13.50 17.58
C ARG A 131 -8.54 -14.23 18.92
N GLU A 132 -7.91 -15.41 18.93
CA GLU A 132 -7.72 -16.17 20.19
C GLU A 132 -6.77 -15.48 21.17
N GLU A 133 -5.77 -14.78 20.68
CA GLU A 133 -4.83 -14.01 21.50
C GLU A 133 -5.54 -12.81 22.13
N TYR A 134 -6.20 -11.98 21.32
CA TYR A 134 -6.93 -10.81 21.81
C TYR A 134 -8.08 -11.18 22.72
N ARG A 135 -8.84 -12.24 22.42
CA ARG A 135 -9.93 -12.72 23.27
C ARG A 135 -9.42 -13.05 24.68
N ARG A 136 -8.33 -13.82 24.80
CA ARG A 136 -7.72 -14.14 26.11
C ARG A 136 -7.26 -12.89 26.86
N ILE A 137 -6.68 -11.92 26.17
CA ILE A 137 -6.24 -10.66 26.79
C ILE A 137 -7.46 -9.87 27.28
N PHE A 138 -8.48 -9.73 26.45
CA PHE A 138 -9.69 -8.95 26.73
C PHE A 138 -10.56 -9.59 27.81
N ASP A 139 -10.71 -10.91 27.81
CA ASP A 139 -11.39 -11.65 28.89
C ASP A 139 -10.71 -11.42 30.25
N ARG A 140 -9.37 -11.40 30.28
CA ARG A 140 -8.61 -11.13 31.51
C ARG A 140 -8.78 -9.69 32.01
N ILE A 141 -8.96 -8.72 31.11
CA ILE A 141 -9.20 -7.31 31.46
C ILE A 141 -10.64 -7.13 31.96
N GLY A 142 -11.59 -7.80 31.31
CA GLY A 142 -13.01 -7.73 31.64
C GLY A 142 -13.75 -6.61 30.89
N PRO A 143 -15.05 -6.81 30.60
CA PRO A 143 -15.83 -5.95 29.70
C PRO A 143 -16.02 -4.52 30.22
N ASP A 144 -16.19 -4.33 31.54
CA ASP A 144 -16.35 -3.00 32.12
C ASP A 144 -15.07 -2.15 31.99
N THR A 145 -13.92 -2.78 32.25
CA THR A 145 -12.63 -2.10 32.11
C THR A 145 -12.31 -1.78 30.66
N LEU A 146 -12.61 -2.69 29.72
CA LEU A 146 -12.47 -2.42 28.28
C LEU A 146 -13.35 -1.25 27.83
N SER A 147 -14.62 -1.23 28.26
CA SER A 147 -15.55 -0.15 27.92
C SER A 147 -15.00 1.22 28.35
N ILE A 148 -14.44 1.31 29.56
CA ILE A 148 -13.80 2.55 30.06
C ILE A 148 -12.51 2.87 29.31
N MET A 149 -11.63 1.88 29.08
CA MET A 149 -10.35 2.11 28.41
C MET A 149 -10.54 2.68 26.99
N PHE A 150 -11.54 2.15 26.28
CA PHE A 150 -11.81 2.53 24.90
C PHE A 150 -12.83 3.66 24.74
N SER A 151 -13.47 4.17 25.81
CA SER A 151 -14.49 5.23 25.69
C SER A 151 -13.97 6.55 25.13
N ALA A 152 -12.67 6.84 25.29
CA ALA A 152 -12.01 8.00 24.70
C ALA A 152 -11.19 7.68 23.45
N SER A 153 -11.20 6.41 22.99
CA SER A 153 -10.39 5.92 21.87
C SER A 153 -10.90 6.34 20.50
N ARG A 154 -11.00 7.65 20.25
CA ARG A 154 -11.64 8.19 19.03
C ARG A 154 -10.81 9.21 18.25
N ASP A 155 -9.80 9.85 18.85
CA ASP A 155 -8.82 10.58 18.03
C ASP A 155 -7.97 9.54 17.31
N PHE A 156 -8.14 9.45 16.00
CA PHE A 156 -7.57 8.40 15.17
C PHE A 156 -6.84 9.01 13.98
N ARG A 157 -5.52 8.78 13.90
CA ARG A 157 -4.68 9.41 12.89
C ARG A 157 -3.81 8.40 12.19
N ARG A 158 -3.91 8.37 10.86
CA ARG A 158 -3.04 7.56 10.02
C ARG A 158 -1.62 8.11 10.06
N LYS A 159 -0.65 7.22 10.33
CA LYS A 159 0.78 7.53 10.34
C LYS A 159 1.46 7.02 9.07
N GLU A 160 1.16 5.80 8.67
CA GLU A 160 1.77 5.13 7.52
C GLU A 160 0.76 4.20 6.84
N ILE A 161 0.91 4.02 5.53
CA ILE A 161 0.20 2.99 4.78
C ILE A 161 1.05 2.50 3.62
N SER A 162 0.98 1.19 3.39
CA SER A 162 1.57 0.46 2.27
C SER A 162 0.53 -0.51 1.71
N LEU A 163 0.89 -1.28 0.68
CA LEU A 163 -0.01 -2.23 0.01
C LEU A 163 -0.78 -3.17 0.96
N TYR A 164 -0.14 -3.59 2.06
CA TYR A 164 -0.68 -4.64 2.94
C TYR A 164 -0.73 -4.25 4.41
N ARG A 165 -0.20 -3.08 4.76
CA ARG A 165 -0.07 -2.64 6.14
C ARG A 165 -0.40 -1.17 6.27
N ALA A 166 -1.22 -0.83 7.26
CA ALA A 166 -1.45 0.53 7.69
C ALA A 166 -1.14 0.63 9.18
N VAL A 167 -0.49 1.72 9.57
CA VAL A 167 -0.18 2.05 10.96
C VAL A 167 -0.90 3.34 11.30
N CYS A 168 -1.70 3.30 12.35
CA CYS A 168 -2.45 4.44 12.84
C CYS A 168 -2.20 4.62 14.33
N THR A 169 -2.24 5.85 14.80
CA THR A 169 -2.14 6.21 16.21
C THR A 169 -3.49 6.64 16.72
N PHE A 170 -3.76 6.35 17.99
CA PHE A 170 -4.98 6.80 18.66
C PHE A 170 -4.70 7.28 20.08
N MET A 171 -5.64 8.00 20.69
CA MET A 171 -5.58 8.41 22.11
C MET A 171 -6.62 7.65 22.92
N ALA A 172 -6.27 7.09 24.07
CA ALA A 172 -7.15 6.24 24.88
C ALA A 172 -6.93 6.43 26.39
N PHE A 173 -7.85 5.92 27.22
CA PHE A 173 -7.60 5.83 28.67
C PHE A 173 -6.92 4.51 29.00
N ASN A 174 -5.74 4.59 29.62
CA ASN A 174 -5.01 3.43 30.12
C ASN A 174 -4.59 3.68 31.57
N ARG A 175 -4.98 2.79 32.49
CA ARG A 175 -4.64 2.86 33.93
C ARG A 175 -4.96 4.22 34.59
N GLY A 176 -6.05 4.86 34.18
CA GLY A 176 -6.51 6.13 34.76
C GLY A 176 -5.87 7.39 34.18
N SER A 177 -5.11 7.28 33.08
CA SER A 177 -4.55 8.42 32.35
C SER A 177 -4.76 8.29 30.85
N GLU A 178 -4.79 9.41 30.14
CA GLU A 178 -4.72 9.38 28.68
C GLU A 178 -3.35 8.86 28.22
N ALA A 179 -3.36 7.95 27.26
CA ALA A 179 -2.19 7.34 26.66
C ALA A 179 -2.38 7.25 25.15
N GLN A 180 -1.31 7.49 24.40
CA GLN A 180 -1.29 7.29 22.96
C GLN A 180 -1.02 5.80 22.67
N GLY A 181 -1.86 5.20 21.84
CA GLY A 181 -1.69 3.85 21.34
C GLY A 181 -1.38 3.82 19.85
N GLU A 182 -0.97 2.64 19.38
CA GLU A 182 -0.77 2.32 17.97
C GLU A 182 -1.64 1.13 17.59
N VAL A 183 -2.26 1.19 16.42
CA VAL A 183 -2.97 0.07 15.82
C VAL A 183 -2.42 -0.20 14.42
N ILE A 184 -2.16 -1.46 14.14
CA ILE A 184 -1.73 -1.94 12.84
C ILE A 184 -2.88 -2.69 12.20
N PHE A 185 -3.23 -2.28 10.99
CA PHE A 185 -4.13 -3.02 10.12
C PHE A 185 -3.33 -3.79 9.10
N LEU A 186 -3.78 -5.00 8.77
CA LEU A 186 -3.29 -5.76 7.63
C LEU A 186 -4.46 -6.16 6.73
N GLN A 187 -4.20 -6.22 5.41
CA GLN A 187 -5.16 -6.70 4.42
C GLN A 187 -5.10 -8.23 4.34
N ASP A 188 -6.24 -8.90 4.52
CA ASP A 188 -6.31 -10.36 4.55
C ASP A 188 -6.54 -10.97 3.16
N ARG A 189 -5.49 -10.97 2.34
CA ARG A 189 -5.57 -11.42 0.93
C ARG A 189 -5.83 -12.91 0.74
N GLU A 190 -5.52 -13.72 1.75
CA GLU A 190 -5.71 -15.16 1.67
C GLU A 190 -7.18 -15.58 1.78
N TRP A 191 -8.05 -14.71 2.31
CA TRP A 191 -9.42 -15.07 2.66
C TRP A 191 -10.45 -14.22 1.93
N ASP A 192 -10.45 -12.91 2.14
CA ASP A 192 -11.54 -12.03 1.66
C ASP A 192 -11.09 -10.62 1.24
N ASP A 193 -9.79 -10.36 1.24
CA ASP A 193 -9.18 -9.07 0.87
C ASP A 193 -9.62 -7.89 1.76
N VAL A 194 -10.15 -8.19 2.97
CA VAL A 194 -10.64 -7.20 3.93
C VAL A 194 -9.51 -6.74 4.86
N TRP A 195 -9.51 -5.45 5.17
CA TRP A 195 -8.61 -4.87 6.17
C TRP A 195 -9.13 -5.13 7.58
N ARG A 196 -8.26 -5.66 8.45
CA ARG A 196 -8.58 -5.95 9.85
C ARG A 196 -7.44 -5.54 10.76
N ILE A 197 -7.77 -5.34 12.04
CA ILE A 197 -6.78 -5.06 13.08
C ILE A 197 -5.93 -6.32 13.31
N ASP A 198 -4.61 -6.19 13.13
CA ASP A 198 -3.62 -7.21 13.47
C ASP A 198 -3.00 -6.96 14.85
N PHE A 199 -2.78 -5.69 15.18
CA PHE A 199 -2.11 -5.28 16.41
C PHE A 199 -2.75 -4.05 17.05
N ILE A 200 -2.84 -4.04 18.38
CA ILE A 200 -3.19 -2.90 19.23
C ILE A 200 -2.15 -2.82 20.35
N GLY A 201 -1.44 -1.70 20.43
CA GLY A 201 -0.44 -1.42 21.46
C GLY A 201 -0.73 -0.12 22.21
N PHE A 202 -0.36 -0.09 23.49
CA PHE A 202 -0.48 1.03 24.42
C PHE A 202 0.82 1.23 25.21
#